data_AF-A0A194UQ74-F1
#
_entry.id   AF-A0A194UQ74-F1
#
_cell.length_a   1.000
_cell.length_b   1.000
_cell.length_c   1.000
_cell.angle_alpha   90.00
_cell.angle_beta   90.00
_cell.angle_gamma   90.00
#
_symmetry.space_group_name_H-M   'P 1'
#
loop_
_entity.id
_entity.type
_entity.pdbx_description
1 polymer ?
#
loop_
_entity_poly.entity_id
_entity_poly.type
_entity_poly.pdbx_seq_one_letter_code
_entity_poly.pdbx_strand_id
1 'polypeptide(L)'
;MATSPKNWRDKLWLVWLILQIVCILFIDAVQFYPEWLYKAPGSPLYCLQQLKDFYVATYNDPLVQPETEPNWIRLMFIIELCFQLPVVFYATWRLSGKRGTTGRLELLLLVYAFETAFSTLLCINDVFSWDPMVYSPEQKNVFLCQLYGPWFAIPSLMFIDMYVRLHNRLASTDVVKKTQ
;
A
#
# COMPACT_ATOMS: atom_id res chain seq x y z
N MET A 1 -4.29 -3.40 27.06
CA MET A 1 -5.44 -3.77 26.21
C MET A 1 -5.35 -5.25 25.87
N ALA A 2 -6.43 -6.00 26.05
CA ALA A 2 -6.46 -7.43 25.75
C ALA A 2 -6.24 -7.70 24.25
N THR A 3 -5.50 -8.76 23.95
CA THR A 3 -5.25 -9.20 22.57
C THR A 3 -6.46 -10.01 22.09
N SER A 4 -6.94 -9.78 20.87
CA SER A 4 -8.03 -10.58 20.30
C SER A 4 -7.54 -11.98 19.92
N PRO A 5 -8.44 -12.97 19.84
CA PRO A 5 -8.12 -14.25 19.21
C PRO A 5 -7.81 -14.03 17.72
N LYS A 6 -6.84 -14.78 17.20
CA LYS A 6 -6.46 -14.71 15.79
C LYS A 6 -7.58 -15.28 14.92
N ASN A 7 -7.97 -14.55 13.89
CA ASN A 7 -9.02 -14.96 12.95
C ASN A 7 -8.50 -15.07 11.52
N TRP A 8 -9.37 -15.43 10.57
CA TRP A 8 -8.99 -15.59 9.16
C TRP A 8 -8.64 -14.26 8.48
N ARG A 9 -9.28 -13.15 8.88
CA ARG A 9 -8.97 -11.80 8.36
C ARG A 9 -7.55 -11.40 8.72
N ASP A 10 -7.07 -11.77 9.91
CA ASP A 10 -5.68 -11.51 10.31
C ASP A 10 -4.67 -12.23 9.40
N LYS A 11 -5.02 -13.41 8.87
CA LYS A 11 -4.19 -14.11 7.87
C LYS A 11 -4.24 -13.41 6.52
N LEU A 12 -5.42 -12.94 6.09
CA LEU A 12 -5.57 -12.15 4.87
C LEU A 12 -4.72 -10.87 4.94
N TRP A 13 -4.79 -10.15 6.05
CA TRP A 13 -3.99 -8.95 6.29
C TRP A 13 -2.49 -9.24 6.35
N LEU A 14 -2.09 -10.38 6.92
CA LEU A 14 -0.69 -10.80 6.87
C LEU A 14 -0.20 -11.01 5.43
N VAL A 15 -0.98 -11.67 4.58
CA VAL A 15 -0.63 -11.87 3.16
C VAL A 15 -0.53 -10.52 2.44
N TRP A 16 -1.48 -9.62 2.66
CA TRP A 16 -1.45 -8.26 2.11
C TRP A 16 -0.18 -7.49 2.52
N LEU A 17 0.18 -7.51 3.81
CA LEU A 17 1.34 -6.79 4.30
C LEU A 17 2.65 -7.36 3.74
N ILE A 18 2.75 -8.68 3.57
CA ILE A 18 3.89 -9.32 2.91
C ILE A 18 3.97 -8.90 1.44
N LEU A 19 2.85 -8.89 0.73
CA LEU A 19 2.79 -8.40 -0.65
C LEU A 19 3.25 -6.94 -0.73
N GLN A 20 2.81 -6.10 0.21
CA GLN A 20 3.24 -4.70 0.24
C GLN A 20 4.75 -4.55 0.48
N ILE A 21 5.35 -5.35 1.36
CA ILE A 21 6.81 -5.34 1.54
C ILE A 21 7.53 -5.64 0.21
N VAL A 22 7.04 -6.63 -0.54
CA VAL A 22 7.63 -6.99 -1.84
C VAL A 22 7.47 -5.83 -2.84
N CYS A 23 6.27 -5.27 -2.99
CA CYS A 23 6.03 -4.19 -3.94
C CYS A 23 6.84 -2.94 -3.60
N ILE A 24 6.82 -2.48 -2.34
CA ILE A 24 7.60 -1.32 -1.93
C ILE A 24 9.09 -1.53 -2.23
N LEU A 25 9.68 -2.68 -1.87
CA LEU A 25 11.12 -2.87 -2.04
C LEU A 25 11.54 -3.08 -3.50
N PHE A 26 10.74 -3.81 -4.28
CA PHE A 26 11.15 -4.23 -5.63
C PHE A 26 10.56 -3.38 -6.75
N ILE A 27 9.62 -2.49 -6.46
CA ILE A 27 9.00 -1.59 -7.44
C ILE A 27 9.20 -0.14 -7.00
N ASP A 28 8.62 0.26 -5.88
CA ASP A 28 8.48 1.67 -5.54
C ASP A 28 9.80 2.29 -5.03
N ALA A 29 10.52 1.57 -4.18
CA ALA A 29 11.78 2.02 -3.58
C ALA A 29 12.96 2.03 -4.55
N VAL A 30 12.83 1.34 -5.70
CA VAL A 30 13.95 1.11 -6.64
C VAL A 30 14.53 2.42 -7.15
N GLN A 31 13.70 3.44 -7.32
CA GLN A 31 14.15 4.78 -7.74
C GLN A 31 15.11 5.46 -6.74
N PHE A 32 15.11 5.03 -5.48
CA PHE A 32 16.01 5.53 -4.44
C PHE A 32 17.26 4.65 -4.27
N TYR A 33 17.34 3.53 -4.99
CA TYR A 33 18.50 2.65 -4.90
C TYR A 33 19.70 3.29 -5.60
N PRO A 34 20.93 3.03 -5.12
CA PRO A 34 22.12 3.45 -5.84
C PRO A 34 22.14 2.85 -7.26
N GLU A 35 22.45 3.67 -8.26
CA GLU A 35 22.35 3.26 -9.67
C GLU A 35 23.17 2.02 -10.03
N TRP A 36 24.35 1.86 -9.40
CA TRP A 36 25.22 0.70 -9.61
C TRP A 36 24.56 -0.63 -9.23
N LEU A 37 23.52 -0.60 -8.40
CA LEU A 37 22.82 -1.78 -7.93
C LEU A 37 21.83 -2.33 -8.96
N TYR A 38 21.25 -1.49 -9.82
CA TYR A 38 20.15 -1.91 -10.70
C TYR A 38 20.17 -1.35 -12.13
N LYS A 39 20.79 -0.20 -12.43
CA LYS A 39 20.62 0.47 -13.74
C LYS A 39 21.35 -0.20 -14.90
N ALA A 40 22.56 -0.71 -14.70
CA ALA A 40 23.43 -1.14 -15.80
C ALA A 40 23.36 -2.66 -16.05
N PRO A 41 23.48 -3.13 -17.30
CA PRO A 41 23.67 -4.55 -17.59
C PRO A 41 24.90 -5.08 -16.83
N GLY A 42 24.69 -6.07 -15.95
CA GLY A 42 25.72 -6.62 -15.06
C GLY A 42 25.62 -6.16 -13.59
N SER A 43 24.74 -5.20 -13.28
CA SER A 43 24.40 -4.85 -11.90
C SER A 43 23.72 -6.02 -11.16
N PRO A 44 23.92 -6.19 -9.83
CA PRO A 44 23.38 -7.31 -9.08
C PRO A 44 21.85 -7.45 -9.16
N LEU A 45 21.13 -6.33 -9.23
CA LEU A 45 19.67 -6.25 -9.31
C LEU A 45 19.20 -5.68 -10.66
N TYR A 46 19.93 -5.96 -11.75
CA TYR A 46 19.56 -5.47 -13.10
C TYR A 46 18.15 -5.90 -13.53
N CYS A 47 17.63 -7.01 -13.00
CA CYS A 47 16.25 -7.43 -13.25
C CYS A 47 15.19 -6.38 -12.85
N LEU A 48 15.48 -5.49 -11.91
CA LEU A 48 14.57 -4.41 -11.51
C LEU A 48 14.45 -3.34 -12.59
N GLN A 49 15.57 -3.01 -13.26
CA GLN A 49 15.53 -2.12 -14.42
C GLN A 49 14.77 -2.77 -15.57
N GLN A 50 14.99 -4.06 -15.83
CA GLN A 50 14.25 -4.79 -16.87
C GLN A 50 12.74 -4.82 -16.59
N LEU A 51 12.34 -4.98 -15.32
CA LEU A 51 10.94 -4.93 -14.92
C LEU A 51 10.34 -3.54 -15.13
N LYS A 52 11.07 -2.47 -14.78
CA LYS A 52 10.65 -1.09 -15.03
C LYS A 52 10.51 -0.83 -16.53
N ASP A 53 11.48 -1.24 -17.35
CA ASP A 53 11.47 -1.06 -18.80
C ASP A 53 10.29 -1.80 -19.43
N PHE A 54 10.04 -3.04 -19.00
CA PHE A 54 8.87 -3.81 -19.42
C PHE A 54 7.55 -3.12 -19.05
N TYR A 55 7.43 -2.61 -17.82
CA TYR A 55 6.23 -1.92 -17.35
C TYR A 55 5.97 -0.65 -18.16
N VAL A 56 6.98 0.19 -18.35
CA VAL A 56 6.87 1.43 -19.16
C VAL A 56 6.53 1.11 -20.61
N ALA A 57 7.16 0.10 -21.21
CA ALA A 57 6.84 -0.32 -22.58
C ALA A 57 5.42 -0.89 -22.72
N THR A 58 4.89 -1.53 -21.68
CA THR A 58 3.55 -2.15 -21.69
C THR A 58 2.44 -1.12 -21.44
N TYR A 59 2.64 -0.22 -20.48
CA TYR A 59 1.57 0.63 -19.95
C TYR A 59 1.75 2.12 -20.26
N ASN A 60 2.97 2.55 -20.60
CA ASN A 60 3.33 3.96 -20.78
C ASN A 60 2.85 4.84 -19.62
N ASP A 61 2.94 4.34 -18.38
CA ASP A 61 2.39 5.01 -17.20
C ASP A 61 3.16 6.31 -16.88
N PRO A 62 2.49 7.49 -16.86
CA PRO A 62 3.17 8.74 -16.62
C PRO A 62 3.57 8.93 -15.14
N LEU A 63 3.00 8.17 -14.20
CA LEU A 63 3.30 8.32 -12.77
C LEU A 63 4.67 7.74 -12.38
N VAL A 64 5.29 6.93 -13.24
CA VAL A 64 6.58 6.25 -12.96
C VAL A 64 7.73 6.73 -13.84
N GLN A 65 7.46 7.74 -14.67
CA GLN A 65 8.38 8.33 -15.64
C GLN A 65 8.82 9.72 -15.14
N PRO A 66 10.13 9.95 -14.90
CA PRO A 66 10.64 11.21 -14.33
C PRO A 66 10.22 12.49 -15.08
N GLU A 67 9.97 12.39 -16.38
CA GLU A 67 9.58 13.48 -17.27
C GLU A 67 8.10 13.88 -17.15
N THR A 68 7.24 12.99 -16.67
CA THR A 68 5.79 13.18 -16.61
C THR A 68 5.20 12.99 -15.21
N GLU A 69 6.01 12.55 -14.24
CA GLU A 69 5.54 12.32 -12.88
C GLU A 69 5.03 13.61 -12.21
N PRO A 70 3.83 13.59 -11.59
CA PRO A 70 3.36 14.72 -10.82
C PRO A 70 4.24 15.01 -9.59
N ASN A 71 4.39 16.28 -9.21
CA ASN A 71 5.20 16.68 -8.04
C ASN A 71 4.78 16.01 -6.73
N TRP A 72 3.52 15.56 -6.61
CA TRP A 72 3.00 14.89 -5.43
C TRP A 72 3.48 13.44 -5.28
N ILE A 73 3.83 12.76 -6.39
CA ILE A 73 4.24 11.35 -6.40
C ILE A 73 5.47 11.13 -5.52
N ARG A 74 6.47 12.00 -5.65
CA ARG A 74 7.71 11.91 -4.85
C ARG A 74 7.44 11.98 -3.35
N LEU A 75 6.47 12.80 -2.93
CA LEU A 75 6.08 12.88 -1.52
C LEU A 75 5.40 11.57 -1.07
N MET A 76 4.55 10.98 -1.90
CA MET A 76 3.91 9.69 -1.58
C MET A 76 4.95 8.58 -1.42
N PHE A 77 5.95 8.50 -2.30
CA PHE A 77 7.04 7.53 -2.13
C PHE A 77 7.87 7.76 -0.86
N ILE A 78 8.09 9.01 -0.45
CA ILE A 78 8.76 9.31 0.82
C ILE A 78 7.91 8.85 2.01
N ILE A 79 6.60 9.12 1.98
CA ILE A 79 5.67 8.65 3.02
C ILE A 79 5.66 7.12 3.05
N GLU A 80 5.65 6.47 1.90
CA GLU A 80 5.71 5.02 1.80
C GLU A 80 6.98 4.46 2.45
N LEU A 81 8.15 5.00 2.13
CA LEU A 81 9.42 4.54 2.72
C LEU A 81 9.55 4.86 4.22
N CYS A 82 9.11 6.04 4.65
CA CYS A 82 9.32 6.51 6.02
C CYS A 82 8.23 6.05 7.00
N PHE A 83 7.02 5.76 6.49
CA PHE A 83 5.87 5.38 7.30
C PHE A 83 5.34 3.99 6.91
N GLN A 84 4.90 3.79 5.67
CA GLN A 84 4.27 2.51 5.30
C GLN A 84 5.22 1.33 5.48
N LEU A 85 6.46 1.41 4.97
CA LEU A 85 7.43 0.34 4.99
C LEU A 85 7.77 -0.13 6.42
N PRO A 86 8.15 0.76 7.37
CA PRO A 86 8.32 0.36 8.77
C PRO A 86 7.06 -0.25 9.39
N VAL A 87 5.88 0.28 9.05
CA VAL A 87 4.61 -0.22 9.57
C VAL A 87 4.31 -1.62 9.06
N VAL A 88 4.49 -1.90 7.76
CA VAL A 88 4.23 -3.23 7.20
C VAL A 88 5.22 -4.27 7.73
N PHE A 89 6.49 -3.90 7.96
CA PHE A 89 7.46 -4.79 8.64
C PHE A 89 7.03 -5.12 10.06
N TYR A 90 6.72 -4.08 10.85
CA TYR A 90 6.28 -4.25 12.23
C TYR A 90 4.98 -5.07 12.31
N ALA A 91 3.98 -4.72 11.51
CA ALA A 91 2.69 -5.40 11.50
C ALA A 91 2.80 -6.86 11.02
N THR A 92 3.62 -7.14 10.01
CA THR A 92 3.92 -8.51 9.54
C THR A 92 4.53 -9.33 10.66
N TRP A 93 5.55 -8.81 11.35
CA TRP A 93 6.13 -9.49 12.50
C TRP A 93 5.11 -9.77 13.61
N ARG A 94 4.25 -8.78 13.93
CA ARG A 94 3.20 -8.92 14.95
C ARG A 94 2.14 -9.96 14.57
N LEU A 95 1.68 -9.94 13.32
CA LEU A 95 0.64 -10.83 12.83
C LEU A 95 1.15 -12.23 12.47
N SER A 96 2.46 -12.44 12.32
CA SER A 96 3.05 -13.76 12.08
C SER A 96 2.90 -14.70 13.29
N GLY A 97 2.69 -14.16 14.49
CA GLY A 97 2.49 -14.95 15.71
C GLY A 97 1.14 -15.68 15.80
N LYS A 98 0.91 -16.38 16.92
CA LYS A 98 -0.36 -17.07 17.21
C LYS A 98 -1.46 -16.15 17.75
N ARG A 99 -1.10 -14.93 18.17
CA ARG A 99 -2.02 -13.96 18.78
C ARG A 99 -2.69 -13.11 17.68
N GLY A 100 -3.91 -12.67 17.94
CA GLY A 100 -4.61 -11.70 17.08
C GLY A 100 -4.13 -10.27 17.33
N THR A 101 -5.00 -9.32 17.03
CA THR A 101 -4.71 -7.89 17.07
C THR A 101 -4.83 -7.29 18.48
N THR A 102 -4.14 -6.16 18.69
CA THR A 102 -4.29 -5.31 19.88
C THR A 102 -4.83 -3.96 19.43
N GLY A 103 -5.51 -3.21 20.30
CA GLY A 103 -6.03 -1.88 19.94
C GLY A 103 -4.96 -0.92 19.39
N ARG A 104 -3.72 -0.99 19.89
CA ARG A 104 -2.59 -0.20 19.35
C ARG A 104 -2.23 -0.60 17.91
N LEU A 105 -2.22 -1.91 17.64
CA LEU A 105 -1.95 -2.43 16.29
C LEU A 105 -3.10 -2.09 15.33
N GLU A 106 -4.33 -2.21 15.79
CA GLU A 106 -5.52 -1.86 14.99
C GLU A 106 -5.51 -0.37 14.64
N LEU A 107 -5.16 0.51 15.58
CA LEU A 107 -5.04 1.94 15.31
C LEU A 107 -3.92 2.24 14.30
N LEU A 108 -2.77 1.60 14.44
CA LEU A 108 -1.67 1.77 13.49
C LEU A 108 -2.07 1.29 12.08
N LEU A 109 -2.69 0.12 11.99
CA LEU A 109 -3.17 -0.45 10.73
C LEU A 109 -4.32 0.35 10.11
N LEU A 110 -5.14 1.02 10.93
CA LEU A 110 -6.17 1.95 10.45
C LEU A 110 -5.54 3.13 9.70
N VAL A 111 -4.53 3.77 10.31
CA VAL A 111 -3.84 4.93 9.69
C VAL A 111 -3.09 4.49 8.43
N TYR A 112 -2.37 3.37 8.51
CA TYR A 112 -1.71 2.77 7.34
C TYR A 112 -2.70 2.49 6.21
N ALA A 113 -3.80 1.79 6.49
CA ALA A 113 -4.76 1.42 5.47
C ALA A 113 -5.43 2.63 4.83
N PHE A 114 -5.71 3.68 5.62
CA PHE A 114 -6.19 4.95 5.09
C PHE A 114 -5.18 5.59 4.13
N GLU A 115 -3.92 5.68 4.55
CA GLU A 115 -2.90 6.37 3.77
C GLU A 115 -2.55 5.61 2.48
N THR A 116 -2.48 4.27 2.51
CA THR A 116 -2.32 3.45 1.29
C THR A 116 -3.53 3.57 0.35
N ALA A 117 -4.76 3.59 0.88
CA ALA A 117 -5.95 3.82 0.05
C ALA A 117 -5.94 5.24 -0.55
N PHE A 118 -5.57 6.24 0.25
CA PHE A 118 -5.59 7.64 -0.17
C PHE A 118 -4.54 7.93 -1.23
N SER A 119 -3.31 7.46 -1.07
CA SER A 119 -2.26 7.59 -2.10
C SER A 119 -2.68 6.94 -3.41
N THR A 120 -3.26 5.73 -3.36
CA THR A 120 -3.80 5.07 -4.56
C THR A 120 -4.97 5.85 -5.17
N LEU A 121 -5.82 6.48 -4.35
CA LEU A 121 -6.91 7.33 -4.84
C LEU A 121 -6.41 8.56 -5.61
N LEU A 122 -5.26 9.12 -5.23
CA LEU A 122 -4.61 10.18 -6.01
C LEU A 122 -4.21 9.68 -7.40
N CYS A 123 -3.62 8.47 -7.50
CA CYS A 123 -3.32 7.85 -8.80
C CYS A 123 -4.59 7.67 -9.64
N ILE A 124 -5.67 7.16 -9.04
CA ILE A 124 -6.97 6.99 -9.70
C ILE A 124 -7.51 8.32 -10.22
N ASN A 125 -7.42 9.38 -9.41
CA ASN A 125 -7.83 10.73 -9.81
C ASN A 125 -7.04 11.24 -11.02
N ASP A 126 -5.74 10.96 -11.08
CA ASP A 126 -4.90 11.37 -12.20
C ASP A 126 -5.25 10.63 -13.49
N VAL A 127 -5.61 9.34 -13.44
CA VAL A 127 -6.07 8.59 -14.63
C VAL A 127 -7.24 9.26 -15.33
N PHE A 128 -8.18 9.82 -14.56
CA PHE A 128 -9.32 10.55 -15.12
C PHE A 128 -8.88 11.83 -15.84
N SER A 129 -7.76 12.42 -15.42
CA SER A 129 -7.23 13.67 -15.98
C SER A 129 -6.28 13.46 -17.17
N TRP A 130 -5.86 12.22 -17.45
CA TRP A 130 -4.95 11.95 -18.56
C TRP A 130 -5.55 12.28 -19.93
N ASP A 131 -4.71 12.70 -20.87
CA ASP A 131 -5.13 13.08 -22.22
C ASP A 131 -5.73 11.86 -22.97
N PRO A 132 -6.99 11.93 -23.44
CA PRO A 132 -7.61 10.85 -24.22
C PRO A 132 -6.94 10.61 -25.58
N MET A 133 -6.13 11.55 -26.10
CA MET A 133 -5.32 11.34 -27.31
C MET A 133 -4.11 10.45 -27.05
N VAL A 134 -3.64 10.38 -25.80
CA VAL A 134 -2.50 9.55 -25.39
C VAL A 134 -2.98 8.22 -24.80
N TYR A 135 -4.08 8.23 -24.04
CA TYR A 135 -4.62 7.04 -23.37
C TYR A 135 -6.08 6.79 -23.77
N SER A 136 -6.32 5.67 -24.45
CA SER A 136 -7.68 5.26 -24.81
C SER A 136 -8.52 4.94 -23.56
N PRO A 137 -9.86 4.98 -23.66
CA PRO A 137 -10.74 4.57 -22.57
C PRO A 137 -10.45 3.15 -22.07
N GLU A 138 -10.11 2.23 -22.95
CA GLU A 138 -9.77 0.84 -22.62
C GLU A 138 -8.47 0.78 -21.81
N GLN A 139 -7.44 1.53 -22.20
CA GLN A 139 -6.19 1.63 -21.44
C GLN A 139 -6.44 2.21 -20.05
N LYS A 140 -7.21 3.30 -19.95
CA LYS A 140 -7.60 3.87 -18.65
C LYS A 140 -8.34 2.86 -17.77
N ASN A 141 -9.23 2.06 -18.34
CA ASN A 141 -9.92 0.99 -17.61
C ASN A 141 -8.95 -0.10 -17.10
N VAL A 142 -7.89 -0.42 -17.84
CA VAL A 142 -6.85 -1.34 -17.35
C VAL A 142 -6.17 -0.76 -16.11
N PHE A 143 -5.79 0.52 -16.13
CA PHE A 143 -5.24 1.19 -14.94
C PHE A 143 -6.21 1.18 -13.77
N LEU A 144 -7.47 1.58 -13.99
CA LEU A 144 -8.46 1.68 -12.91
C LEU A 144 -8.84 0.32 -12.32
N CYS A 145 -9.03 -0.71 -13.13
CA CYS A 145 -9.57 -1.99 -12.67
C CYS A 145 -8.50 -3.01 -12.31
N GLN A 146 -7.37 -3.03 -13.01
CA GLN A 146 -6.34 -4.07 -12.84
C GLN A 146 -5.18 -3.58 -11.99
N LEU A 147 -4.72 -2.34 -12.23
CA LEU A 147 -3.58 -1.78 -11.50
C LEU A 147 -4.04 -1.11 -10.21
N TYR A 148 -4.81 -0.03 -10.24
CA TYR A 148 -5.13 0.72 -9.01
C TYR A 148 -6.31 0.17 -8.22
N GLY A 149 -7.26 -0.49 -8.88
CA GLY A 149 -8.49 -1.00 -8.25
C GLY A 149 -8.23 -1.92 -7.05
N PRO A 150 -7.45 -3.00 -7.19
CA PRO A 150 -7.13 -3.89 -6.08
C PRO A 150 -6.36 -3.17 -4.96
N TRP A 151 -5.44 -2.28 -5.34
CA TRP A 151 -4.59 -1.51 -4.43
C TRP A 151 -5.35 -0.44 -3.65
N PHE A 152 -6.49 0.01 -4.15
CA PHE A 152 -7.42 0.87 -3.41
C PHE A 152 -8.40 0.04 -2.55
N ALA A 153 -8.96 -1.01 -3.13
CA ALA A 153 -10.03 -1.80 -2.51
C ALA A 153 -9.54 -2.54 -1.26
N ILE A 154 -8.39 -3.21 -1.31
CA ILE A 154 -7.91 -4.04 -0.20
C ILE A 154 -7.57 -3.20 1.03
N PRO A 155 -6.80 -2.08 0.93
CA PRO A 155 -6.61 -1.16 2.04
C PRO A 155 -7.90 -0.56 2.56
N SER A 156 -8.85 -0.20 1.69
CA SER A 156 -10.16 0.29 2.12
C SER A 156 -10.91 -0.73 2.99
N LEU A 157 -10.86 -2.02 2.64
CA LEU A 157 -11.45 -3.09 3.44
C LEU A 157 -10.70 -3.27 4.77
N MET A 158 -9.37 -3.18 4.78
CA MET A 158 -8.59 -3.22 6.02
C MET A 158 -8.92 -2.04 6.93
N PHE A 159 -9.08 -0.83 6.38
CA PHE A 159 -9.47 0.37 7.11
C PHE A 159 -10.81 0.16 7.83
N ILE A 160 -11.82 -0.35 7.11
CA ILE A 160 -13.14 -0.66 7.70
C ILE A 160 -13.00 -1.73 8.80
N ASP A 161 -12.26 -2.82 8.57
CA ASP A 161 -12.07 -3.89 9.58
C ASP A 161 -11.40 -3.35 10.85
N MET A 162 -10.35 -2.54 10.72
CA MET A 162 -9.66 -1.94 11.87
C MET A 162 -10.56 -0.94 12.60
N TYR A 163 -11.31 -0.11 11.87
CA TYR A 163 -12.25 0.84 12.45
C TYR A 163 -13.31 0.13 13.29
N VAL A 164 -13.95 -0.92 12.74
CA VAL A 164 -14.98 -1.69 13.44
C VAL A 164 -14.42 -2.36 14.70
N ARG A 165 -13.21 -2.94 14.64
CA ARG A 165 -12.57 -3.55 15.82
C ARG A 165 -12.30 -2.53 16.91
N LEU A 166 -11.76 -1.37 16.55
CA LEU A 166 -11.50 -0.28 17.50
C LEU A 166 -12.79 0.26 18.12
N HIS A 167 -13.80 0.51 17.29
CA HIS A 167 -15.11 0.96 17.74
C HIS A 167 -15.70 -0.01 18.77
N ASN A 168 -15.66 -1.31 18.52
CA ASN A 168 -16.18 -2.32 19.46
C ASN A 168 -15.41 -2.33 20.79
N ARG A 169 -14.09 -2.11 20.78
CA ARG A 169 -13.29 -2.00 22.01
C ARG A 169 -13.63 -0.75 22.82
N LEU A 170 -13.84 0.38 22.13
CA LEU A 170 -14.24 1.64 22.76
C LEU A 170 -15.65 1.52 23.36
N ALA A 171 -16.61 1.03 22.59
CA ALA A 171 -17.98 0.80 23.06
C ALA A 171 -18.01 -0.10 24.31
N SER A 172 -17.21 -1.18 24.33
CA SER A 172 -17.10 -2.06 25.51
C SER A 172 -16.53 -1.33 26.73
N THR A 173 -15.59 -0.39 26.52
CA THR A 173 -14.98 0.39 27.60
C THR A 173 -15.95 1.40 28.18
N ASP A 174 -16.77 2.04 27.34
CA ASP A 174 -17.77 3.02 27.78
C ASP A 174 -18.91 2.38 28.57
N VAL A 175 -19.30 1.14 28.24
CA VAL A 175 -20.29 0.38 29.03
C VAL A 175 -19.78 0.10 30.44
N VAL A 176 -18.51 -0.33 30.59
CA VAL A 176 -17.90 -0.59 31.90
C VAL A 176 -17.85 0.68 32.76
N LYS A 177 -17.53 1.82 32.17
CA LYS A 177 -17.53 3.11 32.90
C LYS A 177 -18.91 3.55 33.39
N LYS A 178 -20.00 3.15 32.71
CA LYS A 178 -21.37 3.46 33.16
C LYS A 178 -21.85 2.57 34.30
N THR A 179 -21.16 1.46 34.57
CA THR A 179 -21.54 0.47 35.59
C THR A 179 -20.65 0.53 36.84
N GLN A 180 -19.63 1.39 36.85
CA GLN A 180 -18.80 1.72 38.02
C GLN A 180 -19.20 3.07 38.59
#